data_AF-A0A399X5N9-F1
#
_entry.id   AF-A0A399X5N9-F1
#
_cell.length_a   1.000
_cell.length_b   1.000
_cell.length_c   1.000
_cell.angle_alpha   90.00
_cell.angle_beta   90.00
_cell.angle_gamma   90.00
#
_symmetry.space_group_name_H-M   'P 1'
#
loop_
_entity.id
_entity.type
_entity.pdbx_description
1 polymer ?
#
loop_
_entity_poly.entity_id
_entity_poly.type
_entity_poly.pdbx_seq_one_letter_code
_entity_poly.pdbx_strand_id
1 'polypeptide(L)'
;METERTDEATAEQAAQEIRALIDAAVARRGGDTAAVKPGHRVPFAWPPEAVSHRYPLHSSDWRGTAEFRAHGETFPVQTATTPYGVFGRCEPLWLEAKGDTLEAMLKRMKESAEPLFRRQRAISEALGAEGRFTGSIRSLDNLSLLKLLYCTDRDVSHEASKEIELRASQFRFLPALLEVLADRRHPHRRAAQWCVLDLFEDFPSFCRTSEDEAQVVATIRDLIWSAEDDYARTIYKAGVVLGGHLPGEIGGPALIECLRCVSKVGRRSAIHGLFHVVEWDPELRGAVVRALEECADVESDPQLKEYAQLMASDIAQGAYDHIPEPVFPEELSP
;
A
#
# COMPACT_ATOMS: atom_id res chain seq x y z
N MET A 1 2.56 -39.69 -14.25
CA MET A 1 2.51 -38.27 -14.62
C MET A 1 2.16 -37.54 -13.33
N GLU A 2 3.16 -37.41 -12.47
CA GLU A 2 3.04 -36.74 -11.18
C GLU A 2 2.97 -35.25 -11.45
N THR A 3 1.84 -34.65 -11.11
CA THR A 3 1.71 -33.21 -10.95
C THR A 3 2.74 -32.77 -9.91
N GLU A 4 3.72 -31.96 -10.34
CA GLU A 4 4.52 -31.13 -9.44
C GLU A 4 3.56 -30.35 -8.54
N ARG A 5 3.39 -30.81 -7.31
CA ARG A 5 2.93 -29.97 -6.22
C ARG A 5 4.03 -28.94 -6.04
N THR A 6 3.84 -27.74 -6.57
CA THR A 6 4.53 -26.57 -6.03
C THR A 6 4.24 -26.55 -4.54
N ASP A 7 5.27 -26.73 -3.71
CA ASP A 7 5.19 -26.66 -2.25
C ASP A 7 4.75 -25.24 -1.84
N GLU A 8 3.45 -25.00 -1.88
CA GLU A 8 2.86 -23.75 -1.44
C GLU A 8 2.93 -23.68 0.08
N ALA A 9 3.53 -22.60 0.60
CA ALA A 9 3.70 -22.39 2.04
C ALA A 9 2.34 -22.46 2.75
N THR A 10 2.25 -23.11 3.91
CA THR A 10 1.03 -23.05 4.72
C THR A 10 0.78 -21.62 5.24
N ALA A 11 -0.44 -21.34 5.71
CA ALA A 11 -0.78 -20.04 6.29
C ALA A 11 0.15 -19.63 7.45
N GLU A 12 0.50 -20.58 8.31
CA GLU A 12 1.39 -20.38 9.45
C GLU A 12 2.84 -20.19 9.01
N GLN A 13 3.28 -20.92 7.99
CA GLN A 13 4.60 -20.71 7.38
C GLN A 13 4.68 -19.33 6.74
N ALA A 14 3.64 -18.88 6.03
CA ALA A 14 3.58 -17.54 5.47
C ALA A 14 3.71 -16.46 6.55
N ALA A 15 3.02 -16.60 7.69
CA ALA A 15 3.17 -15.69 8.83
C ALA A 15 4.60 -15.68 9.41
N GLN A 16 5.23 -16.86 9.54
CA GLN A 16 6.63 -16.96 9.98
C GLN A 16 7.59 -16.28 9.02
N GLU A 17 7.40 -16.46 7.71
CA GLU A 17 8.21 -15.84 6.66
C GLU A 17 8.04 -14.31 6.62
N ILE A 18 6.85 -13.79 6.92
CA ILE A 18 6.63 -12.34 7.06
C ILE A 18 7.39 -11.79 8.27
N ARG A 19 7.37 -12.48 9.42
CA ARG A 19 8.21 -12.08 10.56
C ARG A 19 9.69 -12.07 10.22
N ALA A 20 10.17 -13.11 9.53
CA ALA A 20 11.55 -13.20 9.09
C ALA A 20 11.93 -12.08 8.11
N LEU A 21 11.03 -11.69 7.20
CA LEU A 21 11.21 -10.56 6.31
C LEU A 21 11.35 -9.23 7.09
N ILE A 22 10.51 -9.02 8.10
CA ILE A 22 10.58 -7.84 8.98
C ILE A 22 11.94 -7.80 9.68
N ASP A 23 12.37 -8.91 10.29
CA ASP A 23 13.66 -9.01 10.98
C ASP A 23 14.85 -8.73 10.04
N ALA A 24 14.81 -9.28 8.81
CA ALA A 24 15.83 -9.05 7.81
C ALA A 24 15.91 -7.58 7.36
N ALA A 25 14.77 -6.91 7.22
CA ALA A 25 14.74 -5.49 6.87
C ALA A 25 15.32 -4.60 7.98
N VAL A 26 15.02 -4.90 9.24
CA VAL A 26 15.58 -4.21 10.41
C VAL A 26 17.09 -4.42 10.48
N ALA A 27 17.56 -5.66 10.28
CA ALA A 27 18.99 -5.96 10.27
C ALA A 27 19.73 -5.20 9.16
N ARG A 28 19.17 -5.10 7.94
CA ARG A 28 19.74 -4.32 6.83
C ARG A 28 19.88 -2.82 7.14
N ARG A 29 19.03 -2.29 8.03
CA ARG A 29 19.11 -0.89 8.50
C ARG A 29 19.90 -0.73 9.79
N GLY A 30 20.69 -1.72 10.20
CA GLY A 30 21.50 -1.64 11.42
C GLY A 30 20.67 -1.55 12.71
N GLY A 31 19.44 -2.08 12.69
CA GLY A 31 18.52 -2.05 13.84
C GLY A 31 17.53 -0.90 13.87
N ASP A 32 17.57 0.02 12.89
CA ASP A 32 16.63 1.14 12.81
C ASP A 32 15.21 0.68 12.42
N THR A 33 14.24 0.97 13.29
CA THR A 33 12.83 0.61 13.18
C THR A 33 11.93 1.79 12.80
N ALA A 34 12.47 2.99 12.58
CA ALA A 34 11.68 4.16 12.22
C ALA A 34 10.93 3.94 10.89
N ALA A 35 9.65 4.31 10.83
CA ALA A 35 8.86 4.26 9.60
C ALA A 35 9.43 5.26 8.57
N VAL A 36 9.39 4.88 7.31
CA VAL A 36 9.67 5.78 6.18
C VAL A 36 8.34 6.30 5.65
N LYS A 37 8.20 7.64 5.59
CA LYS A 37 7.05 8.30 4.95
C LYS A 37 7.01 7.88 3.48
N PRO A 38 5.99 7.12 3.03
CA PRO A 38 5.98 6.62 1.69
C PRO A 38 5.49 7.71 0.73
N GLY A 39 5.94 7.66 -0.52
CA GLY A 39 5.51 8.60 -1.56
C GLY A 39 4.02 8.46 -1.92
N HIS A 40 3.57 9.23 -2.91
CA HIS A 40 2.24 9.02 -3.50
C HIS A 40 2.25 7.80 -4.42
N ARG A 41 1.09 7.14 -4.56
CA ARG A 41 0.90 6.10 -5.58
C ARG A 41 0.94 6.76 -6.95
N VAL A 42 1.78 6.24 -7.84
CA VAL A 42 1.84 6.65 -9.25
C VAL A 42 1.51 5.42 -10.08
N PRO A 43 0.32 5.34 -10.69
CA PRO A 43 -0.07 4.19 -11.50
C PRO A 43 0.98 3.90 -12.57
N PHE A 44 1.48 2.67 -12.58
CA PHE A 44 2.45 2.26 -13.58
C PHE A 44 1.76 1.90 -14.90
N ALA A 45 2.15 2.58 -15.98
CA ALA A 45 1.67 2.29 -17.32
C ALA A 45 2.84 1.82 -18.19
N TRP A 46 2.77 0.56 -18.64
CA TRP A 46 3.75 -0.04 -19.54
C TRP A 46 3.10 -1.07 -20.46
N PRO A 47 3.51 -1.17 -21.74
CA PRO A 47 4.50 -0.32 -22.41
C PRO A 47 3.98 1.10 -22.68
N PRO A 48 4.87 2.11 -22.80
CA PRO A 48 4.48 3.44 -23.24
C PRO A 48 4.04 3.43 -24.71
N GLU A 49 3.34 4.48 -25.14
CA GLU A 49 2.96 4.63 -26.54
C GLU A 49 4.20 4.63 -27.45
N ALA A 50 4.19 3.75 -28.45
CA ALA A 50 5.26 3.65 -29.44
C ALA A 50 5.38 4.96 -30.22
N VAL A 51 6.51 5.65 -30.07
CA VAL A 51 6.73 6.95 -30.71
C VAL A 51 6.69 6.85 -32.25
N SER A 52 7.02 5.69 -32.82
CA SER A 52 6.94 5.48 -34.27
C SER A 52 5.52 5.61 -34.83
N HIS A 53 4.47 5.35 -34.05
CA HIS A 53 3.07 5.46 -34.50
C HIS A 53 2.66 6.90 -34.87
N ARG A 54 3.42 7.90 -34.41
CA ARG A 54 3.17 9.32 -34.67
C ARG A 54 3.81 9.81 -35.98
N TYR A 55 4.49 8.93 -36.71
CA TYR A 55 5.25 9.26 -37.91
C TYR A 55 5.03 8.21 -39.00
N PRO A 56 5.19 8.55 -40.28
CA PRO A 56 5.03 7.60 -41.38
C PRO A 56 6.27 6.71 -41.52
N LEU A 57 6.54 5.85 -40.52
CA LEU A 57 7.58 4.83 -40.59
C LEU A 57 7.01 3.53 -41.17
N HIS A 58 7.73 2.94 -42.11
CA HIS A 58 7.46 1.63 -42.66
C HIS A 58 8.35 0.57 -42.00
N SER A 59 7.93 -0.70 -42.07
CA SER A 59 8.73 -1.83 -41.58
C SER A 59 10.12 -1.91 -42.22
N SER A 60 10.24 -1.46 -43.48
CA SER A 60 11.49 -1.43 -44.24
C SER A 60 12.48 -0.35 -43.81
N ASP A 61 12.09 0.59 -42.93
CA ASP A 61 12.97 1.66 -42.44
C ASP A 61 13.90 1.19 -41.30
N TRP A 62 13.54 0.10 -40.60
CA TRP A 62 14.28 -0.48 -39.49
C TRP A 62 15.45 -1.35 -39.95
N ARG A 63 16.52 -0.71 -40.45
CA ARG A 63 17.69 -1.40 -41.02
C ARG A 63 18.93 -1.37 -40.16
N GLY A 64 19.00 -0.45 -39.20
CA GLY A 64 20.16 -0.28 -38.33
C GLY A 64 20.04 -1.08 -37.05
N THR A 65 21.17 -1.27 -36.38
CA THR A 65 21.25 -1.86 -35.04
C THR A 65 22.14 -1.00 -34.15
N ALA A 66 21.83 -0.99 -32.86
CA ALA A 66 22.60 -0.33 -31.83
C ALA A 66 22.46 -1.11 -30.51
N GLU A 67 23.21 -0.67 -29.50
CA GLU A 67 23.11 -1.21 -28.14
C GLU A 67 22.72 -0.11 -27.17
N PHE A 68 21.81 -0.47 -26.26
CA PHE A 68 21.39 0.34 -25.13
C PHE A 68 21.93 -0.30 -23.85
N ARG A 69 22.66 0.45 -23.01
CA ARG A 69 23.18 -0.05 -21.73
C ARG A 69 22.55 0.69 -20.56
N ALA A 70 21.91 -0.06 -19.67
CA ALA A 70 21.35 0.46 -18.44
C ALA A 70 21.40 -0.59 -17.34
N HIS A 71 21.64 -0.14 -16.10
CA HIS A 71 21.49 -0.97 -14.91
C HIS A 71 22.34 -2.25 -14.89
N GLY A 72 23.47 -2.26 -15.61
CA GLY A 72 24.38 -3.40 -15.73
C GLY A 72 24.05 -4.36 -16.88
N GLU A 73 22.96 -4.11 -17.61
CA GLU A 73 22.51 -4.92 -18.73
C GLU A 73 22.73 -4.20 -20.08
N THR A 74 22.89 -4.99 -21.14
CA THR A 74 22.99 -4.52 -22.52
C THR A 74 21.81 -5.06 -23.32
N PHE A 75 21.09 -4.17 -23.97
CA PHE A 75 19.88 -4.47 -24.73
C PHE A 75 20.09 -4.17 -26.21
N PRO A 76 19.68 -5.07 -27.12
CA PRO A 76 19.69 -4.78 -28.55
C PRO A 76 18.62 -3.74 -28.89
N VAL A 77 18.97 -2.84 -29.81
CA VAL A 77 18.08 -1.79 -30.32
C VAL A 77 18.08 -1.83 -31.85
N GLN A 78 16.91 -2.02 -32.44
CA GLN A 78 16.72 -1.77 -33.88
C GLN A 78 16.60 -0.27 -34.11
N THR A 79 17.20 0.24 -35.18
CA THR A 79 17.20 1.68 -35.49
C THR A 79 16.71 1.98 -36.90
N ALA A 80 16.00 3.09 -37.04
CA ALA A 80 15.54 3.64 -38.30
C ALA A 80 15.95 5.11 -38.40
N THR A 81 16.66 5.48 -39.47
CA THR A 81 17.03 6.87 -39.75
C THR A 81 16.14 7.41 -40.85
N THR A 82 15.40 8.47 -40.56
CA THR A 82 14.38 9.03 -41.46
C THR A 82 14.53 10.56 -41.53
N PRO A 83 13.84 11.25 -42.46
CA PRO A 83 13.79 12.72 -42.47
C PRO A 83 13.23 13.34 -41.16
N TYR A 84 12.49 12.57 -40.37
CA TYR A 84 11.92 13.02 -39.10
C TYR A 84 12.86 12.83 -37.91
N GLY A 85 13.98 12.10 -38.07
CA GLY A 85 14.95 11.81 -37.04
C GLY A 85 15.35 10.34 -36.97
N VAL A 86 16.06 9.99 -35.88
CA VAL A 86 16.49 8.63 -35.57
C VAL A 86 15.55 8.00 -34.54
N PHE A 87 14.98 6.86 -34.90
CA PHE A 87 14.10 6.07 -34.07
C PHE A 87 14.84 4.83 -33.58
N GLY A 88 14.57 4.42 -32.36
CA GLY A 88 15.04 3.16 -31.81
C GLY A 88 13.91 2.37 -31.19
N ARG A 89 13.96 1.05 -31.36
CA ARG A 89 13.05 0.07 -30.78
C ARG A 89 13.85 -0.96 -30.00
N CYS A 90 13.54 -1.09 -28.71
CA CYS A 90 14.08 -2.10 -27.82
C CYS A 90 12.97 -3.10 -27.48
N GLU A 91 12.91 -4.21 -28.23
CA GLU A 91 11.88 -5.24 -28.05
C GLU A 91 11.89 -5.89 -26.65
N PRO A 92 13.05 -6.21 -26.03
CA PRO A 92 13.05 -6.83 -24.69
C PRO A 92 12.40 -5.97 -23.60
N LEU A 93 12.37 -4.65 -23.79
CA LEU A 93 11.75 -3.71 -22.86
C LEU A 93 10.41 -3.17 -23.37
N TRP A 94 10.00 -3.51 -24.60
CA TRP A 94 8.80 -2.97 -25.24
C TRP A 94 8.81 -1.44 -25.27
N LEU A 95 9.97 -0.86 -25.60
CA LEU A 95 10.22 0.57 -25.55
C LEU A 95 10.69 1.11 -26.90
N GLU A 96 10.12 2.25 -27.29
CA GLU A 96 10.62 3.04 -28.41
C GLU A 96 11.04 4.45 -27.97
N ALA A 97 12.02 5.01 -28.68
CA ALA A 97 12.45 6.40 -28.48
C ALA A 97 12.82 7.05 -29.82
N LYS A 98 12.77 8.38 -29.85
CA LYS A 98 13.15 9.20 -31.00
C LYS A 98 14.14 10.28 -30.57
N GLY A 99 15.20 10.47 -31.33
CA GLY A 99 16.15 11.58 -31.20
C GLY A 99 16.53 12.16 -32.55
N ASP A 100 17.24 13.28 -32.53
CA ASP A 100 17.76 13.90 -33.77
C ASP A 100 19.05 13.21 -34.24
N THR A 101 19.71 12.50 -33.32
CA THR A 101 20.88 11.66 -33.57
C THR A 101 20.70 10.30 -32.88
N LEU A 102 21.53 9.31 -33.26
CA LEU A 102 21.56 8.01 -32.60
C LEU A 102 21.83 8.15 -31.09
N GLU A 103 22.79 8.97 -30.72
CA GLU A 103 23.14 9.23 -29.31
C GLU A 103 21.98 9.86 -28.53
N ALA A 104 21.32 10.87 -29.11
CA ALA A 104 20.16 11.51 -28.48
C ALA A 104 18.98 10.54 -28.33
N MET A 105 18.77 9.66 -29.30
CA MET A 105 17.76 8.61 -29.24
C MET A 105 18.05 7.62 -28.11
N LEU A 106 19.29 7.10 -28.02
CA LEU A 106 19.69 6.15 -26.98
C LEU A 106 19.63 6.77 -25.57
N LYS A 107 19.99 8.05 -25.43
CA LYS A 107 19.85 8.79 -24.17
C LYS A 107 18.39 8.87 -23.74
N ARG A 108 17.48 9.26 -24.63
CA ARG A 108 16.04 9.30 -24.36
C ARG A 108 15.47 7.91 -24.04
N MET A 109 15.92 6.88 -24.75
CA MET A 109 15.54 5.49 -24.44
C MET A 109 15.93 5.12 -23.01
N LYS A 110 17.14 5.49 -22.56
CA LYS A 110 17.57 5.27 -21.18
C LYS A 110 16.68 5.96 -20.15
N GLU A 111 16.40 7.25 -20.38
CA GLU A 111 15.56 8.06 -19.50
C GLU A 111 14.13 7.51 -19.42
N SER A 112 13.54 7.12 -20.55
CA SER A 112 12.19 6.56 -20.62
C SER A 112 12.06 5.15 -20.02
N ALA A 113 13.14 4.38 -19.98
CA ALA A 113 13.15 3.03 -19.39
C ALA A 113 13.23 3.06 -17.85
N GLU A 114 13.65 4.18 -17.26
CA GLU A 114 13.93 4.28 -15.83
C GLU A 114 12.74 3.91 -14.92
N PRO A 115 11.48 4.30 -15.21
CA PRO A 115 10.33 3.86 -14.41
C PRO A 115 10.16 2.34 -14.37
N LEU A 116 10.35 1.65 -15.50
CA LEU A 116 10.29 0.19 -15.55
C LEU A 116 11.39 -0.41 -14.67
N PHE A 117 12.63 0.04 -14.80
CA PHE A 117 13.74 -0.50 -14.02
C PHE A 117 13.59 -0.27 -12.52
N ARG A 118 13.14 0.93 -12.11
CA ARG A 118 12.86 1.21 -10.69
C ARG A 118 11.80 0.27 -10.13
N ARG A 119 10.69 0.08 -10.85
CA ARG A 119 9.62 -0.85 -10.43
C ARG A 119 10.15 -2.28 -10.34
N GLN A 120 10.84 -2.76 -11.37
CA GLN A 120 11.35 -4.14 -11.42
C GLN A 120 12.38 -4.43 -10.32
N ARG A 121 13.21 -3.44 -9.95
CA ARG A 121 14.14 -3.55 -8.82
C ARG A 121 13.43 -3.51 -7.48
N ALA A 122 12.48 -2.60 -7.30
CA ALA A 122 11.67 -2.52 -6.07
C ALA A 122 10.93 -3.84 -5.79
N ILE A 123 10.41 -4.50 -6.84
CA ILE A 123 9.82 -5.84 -6.75
C ILE A 123 10.88 -6.86 -6.30
N SER A 124 12.02 -6.96 -7.00
CA SER A 124 13.08 -7.90 -6.62
C SER A 124 13.57 -7.69 -5.19
N GLU A 125 13.80 -6.45 -4.77
CA GLU A 125 14.25 -6.10 -3.42
C GLU A 125 13.25 -6.56 -2.35
N ALA A 126 11.95 -6.35 -2.58
CA ALA A 126 10.89 -6.80 -1.69
C ALA A 126 10.79 -8.34 -1.62
N LEU A 127 11.03 -9.03 -2.74
CA LEU A 127 11.09 -10.50 -2.80
C LEU A 127 12.39 -11.09 -2.25
N GLY A 128 13.41 -10.27 -1.97
CA GLY A 128 14.74 -10.72 -1.56
C GLY A 128 15.54 -11.37 -2.69
N ALA A 129 15.21 -11.05 -3.95
CA ALA A 129 15.88 -11.56 -5.14
C ALA A 129 16.96 -10.59 -5.65
N GLU A 130 17.99 -11.12 -6.30
CA GLU A 130 19.00 -10.31 -7.01
C GLU A 130 18.50 -9.87 -8.40
N GLY A 131 19.06 -8.78 -8.92
CA GLY A 131 18.74 -8.27 -10.25
C GLY A 131 17.35 -7.62 -10.34
N ARG A 132 16.74 -7.67 -11.53
CA ARG A 132 15.43 -7.07 -11.80
C ARG A 132 14.36 -8.13 -12.01
N PHE A 133 13.15 -7.87 -11.54
CA PHE A 133 12.00 -8.73 -11.76
C PHE A 133 11.49 -8.58 -13.19
N THR A 134 11.40 -9.67 -13.94
CA THR A 134 10.89 -9.66 -15.33
C THR A 134 9.58 -10.41 -15.51
N GLY A 135 9.02 -10.94 -14.43
CA GLY A 135 7.76 -11.68 -14.43
C GLY A 135 6.53 -10.78 -14.34
N SER A 136 5.41 -11.36 -13.93
CA SER A 136 4.16 -10.66 -13.67
C SER A 136 3.73 -10.89 -12.22
N ILE A 137 3.27 -9.84 -11.52
CA ILE A 137 2.83 -9.94 -10.13
C ILE A 137 1.71 -10.95 -9.98
N ARG A 138 0.74 -10.98 -10.91
CA ARG A 138 -0.35 -11.97 -10.95
C ARG A 138 0.10 -13.43 -11.02
N SER A 139 1.36 -13.69 -11.38
CA SER A 139 1.92 -15.04 -11.50
C SER A 139 2.77 -15.43 -10.29
N LEU A 140 2.91 -14.55 -9.30
CA LEU A 140 3.60 -14.85 -8.05
C LEU A 140 2.79 -15.79 -7.17
N ASP A 141 3.48 -16.58 -6.36
CA ASP A 141 2.87 -17.36 -5.28
C ASP A 141 2.35 -16.45 -4.15
N ASN A 142 1.57 -17.02 -3.24
CA ASN A 142 0.89 -16.27 -2.18
C ASN A 142 1.86 -15.63 -1.16
N LEU A 143 2.99 -16.28 -0.87
CA LEU A 143 4.01 -15.70 0.02
C LEU A 143 4.69 -14.51 -0.66
N SER A 144 5.06 -14.65 -1.93
CA SER A 144 5.64 -13.58 -2.73
C SER A 144 4.71 -12.37 -2.81
N LEU A 145 3.40 -12.57 -2.99
CA LEU A 145 2.42 -11.48 -2.93
C LEU A 145 2.40 -10.77 -1.57
N LEU A 146 2.41 -11.52 -0.46
CA LEU A 146 2.47 -10.95 0.89
C LEU A 146 3.76 -10.14 1.12
N LYS A 147 4.91 -10.62 0.61
CA LYS A 147 6.18 -9.89 0.68
C LYS A 147 6.12 -8.55 -0.08
N LEU A 148 5.42 -8.51 -1.23
CA LEU A 148 5.25 -7.29 -2.01
C LEU A 148 4.43 -6.19 -1.32
N LEU A 149 3.66 -6.50 -0.27
CA LEU A 149 2.98 -5.46 0.53
C LEU A 149 3.99 -4.46 1.11
N TYR A 150 5.20 -4.90 1.41
CA TYR A 150 6.31 -4.08 1.93
C TYR A 150 7.15 -3.38 0.84
N CYS A 151 6.75 -3.43 -0.42
CA CYS A 151 7.49 -2.79 -1.51
C CYS A 151 7.62 -1.27 -1.30
N THR A 152 8.77 -0.72 -1.72
CA THR A 152 9.03 0.73 -1.71
C THR A 152 8.15 1.48 -2.71
N ASP A 153 7.77 0.82 -3.81
CA ASP A 153 6.80 1.31 -4.78
C ASP A 153 5.38 0.95 -4.30
N ARG A 154 4.62 1.96 -3.86
CA ARG A 154 3.25 1.75 -3.37
C ARG A 154 2.29 1.21 -4.42
N ASP A 155 2.55 1.45 -5.70
CA ASP A 155 1.70 0.92 -6.76
C ASP A 155 1.92 -0.58 -6.94
N VAL A 156 3.11 -1.09 -6.63
CA VAL A 156 3.38 -2.54 -6.53
C VAL A 156 2.65 -3.16 -5.34
N SER A 157 2.72 -2.55 -4.15
CA SER A 157 2.00 -3.04 -2.98
C SER A 157 0.49 -3.11 -3.24
N HIS A 158 -0.06 -2.10 -3.93
CA HIS A 158 -1.47 -2.04 -4.34
C HIS A 158 -1.85 -3.08 -5.39
N GLU A 159 -0.98 -3.37 -6.35
CA GLU A 159 -1.21 -4.46 -7.31
C GLU A 159 -1.19 -5.83 -6.61
N ALA A 160 -0.26 -6.03 -5.68
CA ALA A 160 -0.17 -7.26 -4.90
C ALA A 160 -1.40 -7.46 -4.00
N SER A 161 -1.93 -6.40 -3.37
CA SER A 161 -3.14 -6.51 -2.55
C SER A 161 -4.36 -6.96 -3.36
N LYS A 162 -4.55 -6.43 -4.57
CA LYS A 162 -5.61 -6.89 -5.48
C LYS A 162 -5.49 -8.37 -5.82
N GLU A 163 -4.27 -8.85 -6.08
CA GLU A 163 -4.05 -10.26 -6.36
C GLU A 163 -4.31 -11.15 -5.13
N ILE A 164 -4.04 -10.65 -3.92
CA ILE A 164 -4.41 -11.33 -2.66
C ILE A 164 -5.93 -11.40 -2.51
N GLU A 165 -6.63 -10.30 -2.76
CA GLU A 165 -8.10 -10.22 -2.73
C GLU A 165 -8.74 -11.25 -3.66
N LEU A 166 -8.27 -11.32 -4.92
CA LEU A 166 -8.74 -12.30 -5.91
C LEU A 166 -8.54 -13.77 -5.49
N ARG A 167 -7.61 -14.02 -4.56
CA ARG A 167 -7.23 -15.36 -4.09
C ARG A 167 -7.70 -15.65 -2.66
N ALA A 168 -8.47 -14.76 -2.03
CA ALA A 168 -8.89 -14.90 -0.63
C ALA A 168 -9.59 -16.23 -0.33
N SER A 169 -10.35 -16.77 -1.30
CA SER A 169 -11.03 -18.07 -1.17
C SER A 169 -10.10 -19.29 -1.32
N GLN A 170 -8.92 -19.10 -1.90
CA GLN A 170 -7.99 -20.18 -2.26
C GLN A 170 -6.92 -20.41 -1.19
N PHE A 171 -6.63 -19.39 -0.37
CA PHE A 171 -5.56 -19.44 0.63
C PHE A 171 -5.95 -18.70 1.91
N ARG A 172 -5.54 -19.24 3.07
CA ARG A 172 -5.81 -18.59 4.36
C ARG A 172 -4.73 -17.54 4.65
N PHE A 173 -4.93 -16.32 4.12
CA PHE A 173 -3.99 -15.21 4.32
C PHE A 173 -3.98 -14.63 5.73
N LEU A 174 -5.06 -14.80 6.49
CA LEU A 174 -5.29 -14.09 7.76
C LEU A 174 -4.09 -14.11 8.72
N PRO A 175 -3.43 -15.25 9.03
CA PRO A 175 -2.29 -15.25 9.94
C PRO A 175 -1.17 -14.30 9.50
N ALA A 176 -0.85 -14.25 8.20
CA ALA A 176 0.19 -13.37 7.69
C ALA A 176 -0.26 -11.90 7.63
N LEU A 177 -1.52 -11.64 7.32
CA LEU A 177 -2.08 -10.28 7.33
C LEU A 177 -2.06 -9.66 8.73
N LEU A 178 -2.32 -10.46 9.77
CA LEU A 178 -2.21 -10.02 11.16
C LEU A 178 -0.77 -9.67 11.55
N GLU A 179 0.23 -10.41 11.07
CA GLU A 179 1.65 -10.04 11.28
C GLU A 179 1.99 -8.71 10.61
N VAL A 180 1.44 -8.43 9.43
CA VAL A 180 1.63 -7.14 8.75
C VAL A 180 0.98 -6.00 9.52
N LEU A 181 -0.24 -6.19 10.04
CA LEU A 181 -0.90 -5.17 10.86
C LEU A 181 -0.16 -4.90 12.17
N ALA A 182 0.28 -5.96 12.85
CA ALA A 182 1.01 -5.87 14.11
C ALA A 182 2.46 -5.34 13.96
N ASP A 183 2.96 -5.18 12.74
CA ASP A 183 4.33 -4.74 12.51
C ASP A 183 4.57 -3.30 12.99
N ARG A 184 5.65 -3.13 13.77
CA ARG A 184 6.13 -1.84 14.28
C ARG A 184 7.54 -1.50 13.82
N ARG A 185 8.17 -2.37 13.02
CA ARG A 185 9.62 -2.37 12.84
C ARG A 185 10.03 -2.20 11.38
N HIS A 186 9.29 -2.75 10.42
CA HIS A 186 9.70 -2.59 9.02
C HIS A 186 9.63 -1.12 8.58
N PRO A 187 10.61 -0.60 7.82
CA PRO A 187 10.61 0.78 7.31
C PRO A 187 9.33 1.13 6.53
N HIS A 188 8.87 0.20 5.69
CA HIS A 188 7.74 0.39 4.79
C HIS A 188 6.41 -0.13 5.34
N ARG A 189 6.32 -0.39 6.66
CA ARG A 189 5.14 -0.98 7.30
C ARG A 189 3.84 -0.25 7.03
N ARG A 190 3.85 1.08 6.93
CA ARG A 190 2.63 1.88 6.78
C ARG A 190 1.91 1.61 5.46
N ALA A 191 2.66 1.47 4.37
CA ALA A 191 2.09 1.10 3.07
C ALA A 191 1.53 -0.35 3.09
N ALA A 192 2.24 -1.27 3.73
CA ALA A 192 1.79 -2.66 3.88
C ALA A 192 0.51 -2.75 4.73
N GLN A 193 0.49 -2.11 5.90
CA GLN A 193 -0.65 -1.99 6.80
C GLN A 193 -1.86 -1.37 6.11
N TRP A 194 -1.66 -0.30 5.32
CA TRP A 194 -2.75 0.28 4.51
C TRP A 194 -3.36 -0.77 3.58
N CYS A 195 -2.52 -1.54 2.86
CA CYS A 195 -3.02 -2.58 1.96
C CYS A 195 -3.83 -3.64 2.71
N VAL A 196 -3.41 -4.05 3.91
CA VAL A 196 -4.17 -5.01 4.72
C VAL A 196 -5.49 -4.41 5.20
N LEU A 197 -5.50 -3.13 5.59
CA LEU A 197 -6.74 -2.44 5.96
C LEU A 197 -7.71 -2.33 4.77
N ASP A 198 -7.22 -2.08 3.54
CA ASP A 198 -8.04 -2.15 2.32
C ASP A 198 -8.64 -3.56 2.14
N LEU A 199 -7.85 -4.62 2.34
CA LEU A 199 -8.36 -6.01 2.27
C LEU A 199 -9.45 -6.28 3.32
N PHE A 200 -9.33 -5.69 4.50
CA PHE A 200 -10.31 -5.86 5.58
C PHE A 200 -11.55 -4.98 5.45
N GLU A 201 -11.67 -4.16 4.40
CA GLU A 201 -12.99 -3.62 4.02
C GLU A 201 -13.97 -4.73 3.60
N ASP A 202 -13.43 -5.84 3.08
CA ASP A 202 -14.15 -7.10 2.84
C ASP A 202 -13.63 -8.20 3.79
N PHE A 203 -13.59 -7.91 5.10
CA PHE A 203 -13.10 -8.85 6.11
C PHE A 203 -13.74 -10.27 6.08
N PRO A 204 -15.00 -10.50 5.66
CA PRO A 204 -15.57 -11.85 5.58
C PRO A 204 -14.84 -12.76 4.58
N SER A 205 -14.15 -12.18 3.59
CA SER A 205 -13.29 -12.94 2.67
C SER A 205 -12.04 -13.52 3.35
N PHE A 206 -11.66 -12.99 4.52
CA PHE A 206 -10.44 -13.37 5.24
C PHE A 206 -10.72 -14.03 6.60
N CYS A 207 -11.85 -13.71 7.24
CA CYS A 207 -12.25 -14.22 8.55
C CYS A 207 -13.27 -15.35 8.41
N ARG A 208 -13.04 -16.48 9.08
CA ARG A 208 -13.94 -17.64 9.04
C ARG A 208 -14.75 -17.84 10.31
N THR A 209 -14.34 -17.20 11.40
CA THR A 209 -14.93 -17.37 12.73
C THR A 209 -15.03 -16.02 13.44
N SER A 210 -15.85 -15.96 14.49
CA SER A 210 -15.89 -14.80 15.38
C SER A 210 -14.58 -14.59 16.14
N GLU A 211 -13.78 -15.64 16.33
CA GLU A 211 -12.43 -15.54 16.90
C GLU A 211 -11.46 -14.84 15.94
N ASP A 212 -11.51 -15.16 14.65
CA ASP A 212 -10.75 -14.46 13.61
C ASP A 212 -11.13 -12.96 13.60
N GLU A 213 -12.43 -12.66 13.66
CA GLU A 213 -12.94 -11.28 13.69
C GLU A 213 -12.45 -10.51 14.93
N ALA A 214 -12.55 -11.12 16.12
CA ALA A 214 -12.06 -10.52 17.36
C ALA A 214 -10.54 -10.26 17.30
N GLN A 215 -9.78 -11.15 16.68
CA GLN A 215 -8.34 -10.99 16.52
C GLN A 215 -7.99 -9.84 15.56
N VAL A 216 -8.73 -9.70 14.45
CA VAL A 216 -8.60 -8.57 13.51
C VAL A 216 -8.88 -7.27 14.24
N VAL A 217 -10.02 -7.16 14.93
CA VAL A 217 -10.40 -5.94 15.66
C VAL A 217 -9.36 -5.58 16.72
N ALA A 218 -8.91 -6.55 17.51
CA ALA A 218 -7.88 -6.32 18.52
C ALA A 218 -6.57 -5.80 17.90
N THR A 219 -6.17 -6.35 16.75
CA THR A 219 -4.92 -5.97 16.07
C THR A 219 -5.02 -4.57 15.45
N ILE A 220 -6.16 -4.22 14.84
CA ILE A 220 -6.40 -2.87 14.31
C ILE A 220 -6.47 -1.85 15.46
N ARG A 221 -7.13 -2.20 16.57
CA ARG A 221 -7.15 -1.35 17.78
C ARG A 221 -5.75 -1.10 18.30
N ASP A 222 -4.91 -2.13 18.42
CA ASP A 222 -3.54 -1.99 18.92
C ASP A 222 -2.65 -1.14 17.98
N LEU A 223 -2.90 -1.22 16.66
CA LEU A 223 -2.30 -0.35 15.66
C LEU A 223 -2.66 1.13 15.89
N ILE A 224 -3.95 1.44 16.12
CA ILE A 224 -4.42 2.79 16.44
C ILE A 224 -3.82 3.25 17.78
N TRP A 225 -3.89 2.39 18.79
CA TRP A 225 -3.50 2.72 20.16
C TRP A 225 -2.05 3.21 20.27
N SER A 226 -1.18 2.58 19.50
CA SER A 226 0.26 2.74 19.60
C SER A 226 0.89 3.51 18.44
N ALA A 227 0.06 4.16 17.61
CA ALA A 227 0.50 4.91 16.46
C ALA A 227 1.46 6.06 16.81
N GLU A 228 2.57 6.16 16.09
CA GLU A 228 3.59 7.21 16.23
C GLU A 228 3.47 8.28 15.13
N ASP A 229 2.77 7.96 14.06
CA ASP A 229 2.62 8.71 12.82
C ASP A 229 1.33 8.28 12.12
N ASP A 230 0.90 9.04 11.12
CA ASP A 230 -0.19 8.67 10.21
C ASP A 230 0.30 8.65 8.75
N TYR A 231 1.52 8.15 8.53
CA TYR A 231 2.07 8.06 7.18
C TYR A 231 1.20 7.17 6.29
N ALA A 232 1.10 7.55 5.02
CA ALA A 232 0.18 6.98 4.06
C ALA A 232 -1.31 7.10 4.44
N ARG A 233 -1.66 7.79 5.54
CA ARG A 233 -2.99 7.84 6.17
C ARG A 233 -3.43 6.50 6.80
N THR A 234 -2.48 5.62 7.09
CA THR A 234 -2.76 4.25 7.56
C THR A 234 -3.57 4.20 8.85
N ILE A 235 -3.32 5.12 9.79
CA ILE A 235 -4.02 5.11 11.07
C ILE A 235 -5.43 5.63 10.87
N TYR A 236 -5.60 6.72 10.10
CA TYR A 236 -6.92 7.16 9.63
C TYR A 236 -7.74 6.00 9.04
N LYS A 237 -7.13 5.23 8.12
CA LYS A 237 -7.78 4.08 7.49
C LYS A 237 -8.17 3.00 8.50
N ALA A 238 -7.36 2.77 9.53
CA ALA A 238 -7.68 1.84 10.61
C ALA A 238 -8.97 2.24 11.36
N GLY A 239 -9.14 3.55 11.63
CA GLY A 239 -10.39 4.08 12.17
C GLY A 239 -11.59 3.86 11.26
N VAL A 240 -11.42 4.10 9.96
CA VAL A 240 -12.47 3.88 8.94
C VAL A 240 -12.86 2.41 8.85
N VAL A 241 -11.91 1.46 8.89
CA VAL A 241 -12.24 0.02 8.83
C VAL A 241 -13.03 -0.40 10.06
N LEU A 242 -12.58 -0.05 11.27
CA LEU A 242 -13.33 -0.38 12.49
C LEU A 242 -14.71 0.28 12.53
N GLY A 243 -14.81 1.52 12.08
CA GLY A 243 -16.04 2.30 12.15
C GLY A 243 -17.03 2.03 11.03
N GLY A 244 -16.55 1.75 9.82
CA GLY A 244 -17.35 1.62 8.61
C GLY A 244 -17.61 0.18 8.18
N HIS A 245 -16.71 -0.75 8.53
CA HIS A 245 -16.77 -2.14 8.06
C HIS A 245 -16.95 -3.13 9.21
N LEU A 246 -16.58 -2.76 10.44
CA LEU A 246 -16.76 -3.55 11.66
C LEU A 246 -17.52 -2.78 12.78
N PRO A 247 -18.55 -1.97 12.47
CA PRO A 247 -19.15 -1.02 13.42
C PRO A 247 -19.81 -1.63 14.65
N GLY A 248 -20.21 -2.90 14.57
CA GLY A 248 -21.10 -3.56 15.52
C GLY A 248 -20.46 -3.87 16.88
N GLU A 249 -20.72 -5.07 17.42
CA GLU A 249 -20.47 -5.42 18.83
C GLU A 249 -19.01 -5.27 19.31
N ILE A 250 -18.03 -5.21 18.41
CA ILE A 250 -16.61 -5.17 18.77
C ILE A 250 -15.82 -3.97 18.21
N GLY A 251 -16.06 -3.52 16.97
CA GLY A 251 -15.27 -2.43 16.38
C GLY A 251 -15.64 -1.05 16.92
N GLY A 252 -16.94 -0.75 17.08
CA GLY A 252 -17.39 0.49 17.73
C GLY A 252 -16.86 0.64 19.17
N PRO A 253 -17.02 -0.38 20.04
CA PRO A 253 -16.43 -0.38 21.37
C PRO A 253 -14.90 -0.25 21.38
N ALA A 254 -14.19 -0.88 20.44
CA ALA A 254 -12.74 -0.73 20.30
C ALA A 254 -12.33 0.72 19.96
N LEU A 255 -13.10 1.42 19.12
CA LEU A 255 -12.85 2.83 18.82
C LEU A 255 -13.13 3.74 20.03
N ILE A 256 -14.18 3.46 20.81
CA ILE A 256 -14.45 4.16 22.07
C ILE A 256 -13.27 3.98 23.04
N GLU A 257 -12.70 2.78 23.13
CA GLU A 257 -11.49 2.52 23.92
C GLU A 257 -10.31 3.39 23.45
N CYS A 258 -10.11 3.46 22.13
CA CYS A 258 -9.03 4.23 21.50
C CYS A 258 -9.10 5.74 21.74
N LEU A 259 -10.22 6.31 22.18
CA LEU A 259 -10.29 7.73 22.61
C LEU A 259 -9.35 8.03 23.78
N ARG A 260 -8.88 7.01 24.50
CA ARG A 260 -7.97 7.13 25.66
C ARG A 260 -6.52 6.76 25.33
N CYS A 261 -6.21 6.43 24.07
CA CYS A 261 -4.87 5.99 23.73
C CYS A 261 -3.86 7.15 23.86
N VAL A 262 -2.58 6.81 24.08
CA VAL A 262 -1.51 7.81 24.23
C VAL A 262 -1.25 8.54 22.91
N SER A 263 -1.49 7.87 21.79
CA SER A 263 -1.27 8.39 20.45
C SER A 263 -2.24 9.51 20.08
N LYS A 264 -1.72 10.70 19.80
CA LYS A 264 -2.50 11.83 19.28
C LYS A 264 -3.16 11.51 17.93
N VAL A 265 -2.41 10.87 17.01
CA VAL A 265 -2.95 10.43 15.71
C VAL A 265 -3.95 9.28 15.87
N GLY A 266 -3.74 8.39 16.85
CA GLY A 266 -4.68 7.33 17.20
C GLY A 266 -6.01 7.88 17.68
N ARG A 267 -5.99 8.85 18.60
CA ARG A 267 -7.21 9.53 19.08
C ARG A 267 -7.93 10.28 17.96
N ARG A 268 -7.22 10.99 17.07
CA ARG A 268 -7.82 11.62 15.86
C ARG A 268 -8.59 10.59 15.04
N SER A 269 -7.95 9.47 14.72
CA SER A 269 -8.56 8.39 13.95
C SER A 269 -9.75 7.76 14.66
N ALA A 270 -9.70 7.61 15.98
CA ALA A 270 -10.81 7.06 16.76
C ALA A 270 -12.03 7.99 16.72
N ILE A 271 -11.83 9.29 16.92
CA ILE A 271 -12.89 10.31 16.82
C ILE A 271 -13.55 10.26 15.44
N HIS A 272 -12.74 10.20 14.38
CA HIS A 272 -13.26 10.08 13.01
C HIS A 272 -14.03 8.76 12.79
N GLY A 273 -13.45 7.62 13.14
CA GLY A 273 -14.08 6.31 12.94
C GLY A 273 -15.43 6.18 13.64
N LEU A 274 -15.61 6.82 14.80
CA LEU A 274 -16.87 6.83 15.53
C LEU A 274 -18.03 7.52 14.81
N PHE A 275 -17.74 8.43 13.86
CA PHE A 275 -18.76 8.94 12.95
C PHE A 275 -19.31 7.82 12.06
N HIS A 276 -18.45 7.02 11.46
CA HIS A 276 -18.87 5.89 10.64
C HIS A 276 -19.63 4.83 11.44
N VAL A 277 -19.28 4.62 12.71
CA VAL A 277 -20.02 3.67 13.58
C VAL A 277 -21.50 4.02 13.61
N VAL A 278 -21.86 5.30 13.76
CA VAL A 278 -23.28 5.69 13.87
C VAL A 278 -24.02 5.75 12.53
N GLU A 279 -23.30 5.77 11.41
CA GLU A 279 -23.89 5.63 10.07
C GLU A 279 -24.41 4.21 9.86
N TRP A 280 -23.68 3.21 10.36
CA TRP A 280 -24.00 1.80 10.17
C TRP A 280 -24.76 1.18 11.35
N ASP A 281 -24.53 1.67 12.57
CA ASP A 281 -25.24 1.28 13.79
C ASP A 281 -25.78 2.52 14.53
N PRO A 282 -26.94 3.06 14.09
CA PRO A 282 -27.56 4.23 14.71
C PRO A 282 -27.94 4.05 16.19
N GLU A 283 -28.04 2.81 16.69
CA GLU A 283 -28.38 2.53 18.09
C GLU A 283 -27.24 2.95 19.03
N LEU A 284 -25.99 2.89 18.54
CA LEU A 284 -24.81 3.32 19.29
C LEU A 284 -24.67 4.85 19.39
N ARG A 285 -25.48 5.64 18.67
CA ARG A 285 -25.37 7.11 18.64
C ARG A 285 -25.25 7.73 20.04
N GLY A 286 -26.13 7.35 20.95
CA GLY A 286 -26.13 7.92 22.30
C GLY A 286 -24.86 7.57 23.10
N ALA A 287 -24.30 6.37 22.91
CA ALA A 287 -23.06 5.95 23.55
C ALA A 287 -21.85 6.68 22.96
N VAL A 288 -21.82 6.80 21.63
CA VAL A 288 -20.75 7.50 20.89
C VAL A 288 -20.69 8.98 21.26
N VAL A 289 -21.83 9.69 21.25
CA VAL A 289 -21.89 11.11 21.62
C VAL A 289 -21.33 11.32 23.03
N ARG A 290 -21.81 10.53 24.01
CA ARG A 290 -21.30 10.63 25.39
C ARG A 290 -19.80 10.37 25.47
N ALA A 291 -19.30 9.36 24.76
CA ALA A 291 -17.87 9.04 24.77
C ALA A 291 -17.01 10.18 24.19
N LEU A 292 -17.49 10.84 23.13
CA LEU A 292 -16.81 11.98 22.51
C LEU A 292 -16.85 13.23 23.42
N GLU A 293 -17.98 13.50 24.07
CA GLU A 293 -18.11 14.58 25.06
C GLU A 293 -17.17 14.36 26.25
N GLU A 294 -17.15 13.15 26.82
CA GLU A 294 -16.23 12.77 27.90
C GLU A 294 -14.76 12.89 27.46
N CYS A 295 -14.44 12.48 26.22
CA CYS A 295 -13.11 12.63 25.64
C CYS A 295 -12.71 14.10 25.55
N ALA A 296 -13.59 14.96 25.03
CA ALA A 296 -13.34 16.39 24.92
C ALA A 296 -13.11 17.08 26.27
N ASP A 297 -13.77 16.63 27.32
CA ASP A 297 -13.64 17.22 28.67
C ASP A 297 -12.23 17.00 29.25
N VAL A 298 -11.62 15.86 28.96
CA VAL A 298 -10.30 15.47 29.49
C VAL A 298 -9.16 15.62 28.48
N GLU A 299 -9.45 15.91 27.22
CA GLU A 299 -8.44 16.06 26.17
C GLU A 299 -7.57 17.29 26.41
N SER A 300 -6.26 17.06 26.33
CA SER A 300 -5.21 18.05 26.57
C SER A 300 -4.81 18.80 25.31
N ASP A 301 -4.91 18.16 24.14
CA ASP A 301 -4.61 18.78 22.85
C ASP A 301 -5.81 19.63 22.39
N PRO A 302 -5.65 20.96 22.22
CA PRO A 302 -6.78 21.83 21.89
C PRO A 302 -7.46 21.49 20.56
N GLN A 303 -6.71 21.03 19.55
CA GLN A 303 -7.29 20.67 18.25
C GLN A 303 -8.13 19.39 18.36
N LEU A 304 -7.64 18.37 19.09
CA LEU A 304 -8.41 17.16 19.33
C LEU A 304 -9.64 17.40 20.19
N LYS A 305 -9.53 18.28 21.19
CA LYS A 305 -10.66 18.67 22.04
C LYS A 305 -11.78 19.29 21.20
N GLU A 306 -11.45 20.30 20.39
CA GLU A 306 -12.41 20.93 19.48
C GLU A 306 -12.97 19.91 18.48
N TYR A 307 -12.12 19.05 17.93
CA TYR A 307 -12.52 18.00 16.99
C TYR A 307 -13.55 17.04 17.61
N ALA A 308 -13.32 16.55 18.83
CA ALA A 308 -14.25 15.67 19.53
C ALA A 308 -15.59 16.36 19.84
N GLN A 309 -15.59 17.64 20.26
CA GLN A 309 -16.82 18.40 20.54
C GLN A 309 -17.68 18.60 19.30
N LEU A 310 -17.04 19.02 18.20
CA LEU A 310 -17.73 19.26 16.94
C LEU A 310 -18.24 17.95 16.35
N MET A 311 -17.45 16.87 16.42
CA MET A 311 -17.87 15.53 15.99
C MET A 311 -19.08 15.02 16.80
N ALA A 312 -19.07 15.18 18.13
CA ALA A 312 -20.20 14.82 18.97
C ALA A 312 -21.47 15.58 18.57
N SER A 313 -21.34 16.88 18.29
CA SER A 313 -22.44 17.72 17.80
C SER A 313 -22.98 17.25 16.45
N ASP A 314 -22.11 16.97 15.47
CA ASP A 314 -22.50 16.49 14.14
C ASP A 314 -23.27 15.15 14.24
N ILE A 315 -22.75 14.21 15.03
CA ILE A 315 -23.39 12.90 15.27
C ILE A 315 -24.75 13.06 15.96
N ALA A 316 -24.85 13.93 16.97
CA ALA A 316 -26.08 14.17 17.71
C ALA A 316 -27.18 14.77 16.82
N GLN A 317 -26.80 15.63 15.87
CA GLN A 317 -27.70 16.24 14.90
C GLN A 317 -28.05 15.34 13.72
N GLY A 318 -27.36 14.20 13.57
CA GLY A 318 -27.51 13.32 12.40
C GLY A 318 -27.02 13.97 11.11
N ALA A 319 -25.93 14.72 11.19
CA ALA A 319 -25.30 15.33 10.02
C ALA A 319 -24.89 14.27 9.00
N TYR A 320 -24.99 14.60 7.72
CA TYR A 320 -24.55 13.73 6.62
C TYR A 320 -23.03 13.80 6.39
N ASP A 321 -22.47 15.00 6.52
CA ASP A 321 -21.04 15.25 6.49
C ASP A 321 -20.57 15.66 7.88
N HIS A 322 -19.38 15.22 8.27
CA HIS A 322 -18.72 15.66 9.49
C HIS A 322 -17.67 16.73 9.21
N ILE A 323 -17.30 17.49 10.24
CA ILE A 323 -16.18 18.42 10.17
C ILE A 323 -14.87 17.75 9.72
N PRO A 324 -14.01 18.46 8.94
CA PRO A 324 -12.75 17.88 8.47
C PRO A 324 -11.79 17.56 9.63
N GLU A 325 -10.98 16.53 9.46
CA GLU A 325 -9.95 16.19 10.44
C GLU A 325 -8.91 17.30 10.62
N PRO A 326 -8.45 17.54 11.85
CA PRO A 326 -7.36 18.46 12.09
C PRO A 326 -6.06 17.92 11.53
N VAL A 327 -5.31 18.79 10.85
CA VAL A 327 -3.92 18.55 10.47
C VAL A 327 -3.02 19.12 11.56
N PHE A 328 -2.14 18.28 12.12
CA PHE A 328 -1.26 18.69 13.19
C PHE A 328 -0.05 19.46 12.64
N PRO A 329 0.48 20.46 13.39
CA PRO A 329 1.64 21.24 12.94
C PRO A 329 2.85 20.38 12.53
N GLU A 330 3.10 19.29 13.25
CA GLU A 330 4.17 18.33 12.98
C GLU A 330 4.01 17.57 11.65
N GLU A 331 2.79 17.46 11.11
CA GLU A 331 2.52 16.78 9.83
C GLU A 331 2.75 17.68 8.61
N LEU A 332 2.86 19.00 8.82
CA LEU A 332 3.08 19.99 7.76
C LEU A 332 4.55 20.13 7.34
N SER A 333 5.48 19.54 8.10
CA SER A 333 6.90 19.55 7.77
C SER A 333 7.27 18.37 6.85
N PRO A 334 8.14 18.58 5.83
CA PRO A 334 8.48 17.59 4.80
C PRO A 334 8.96 16.25 5.36
#